data_AF-A0A1L5PCF2-F1
#
_entry.id   AF-A0A1L5PCF2-F1
#
_cell.length_a   1.000
_cell.length_b   1.000
_cell.length_c   1.000
_cell.angle_alpha   90.00
_cell.angle_beta   90.00
_cell.angle_gamma   90.00
#
_symmetry.space_group_name_H-M   'P 1'
#
loop_
_entity.id
_entity.type
_entity.pdbx_description
1 polymer ?
#
loop_
_entity_poly.entity_id
_entity_poly.type
_entity_poly.pdbx_seq_one_letter_code
_entity_poly.pdbx_strand_id
1 'polypeptide(L)'
;MRTATVAVIVGIFATGSAARAQDILHGRRLALEVCATCHAVLAGQNRSPVAEAPSFEAVAATPGMTAMALNVWLTAQSHPTMPNIILSPTDVEDVSAYILSLE
;
A
#
# COMPACT_ATOMS: atom_id res chain seq x y z
N MET A 1 -19.10 -40.09 50.37
CA MET A 1 -19.77 -39.14 49.45
C MET A 1 -18.66 -38.51 48.61
N ARG A 2 -18.57 -38.82 47.31
CA ARG A 2 -17.53 -38.29 46.42
C ARG A 2 -18.20 -37.27 45.50
N THR A 3 -17.94 -35.99 45.72
CA THR A 3 -18.38 -34.92 44.83
C THR A 3 -17.50 -34.91 43.58
N ALA A 4 -18.12 -34.92 42.41
CA ALA A 4 -17.44 -34.83 41.12
C ALA A 4 -17.52 -33.37 40.63
N THR A 5 -16.38 -32.71 40.53
CA THR A 5 -16.27 -31.34 40.01
C THR A 5 -16.24 -31.39 38.49
N VAL A 6 -17.29 -30.89 37.82
CA VAL A 6 -17.31 -30.72 36.37
C VAL A 6 -16.69 -29.37 36.04
N ALA A 7 -15.51 -29.37 35.42
CA ALA A 7 -14.88 -28.17 34.89
C ALA A 7 -15.46 -27.85 33.51
N VAL A 8 -16.22 -26.77 33.40
CA VAL A 8 -16.69 -26.22 32.13
C VAL A 8 -15.56 -25.39 31.52
N ILE A 9 -14.98 -25.87 30.42
CA ILE A 9 -13.97 -25.14 29.66
C ILE A 9 -14.72 -24.23 28.69
N VAL A 10 -14.78 -22.94 29.01
CA VAL A 10 -15.28 -21.91 28.09
C VAL A 10 -14.18 -21.60 27.08
N GLY A 11 -14.36 -22.02 25.83
CA GLY A 11 -13.45 -21.73 24.73
C GLY A 11 -13.57 -20.26 24.29
N ILE A 12 -12.44 -19.56 24.28
CA ILE A 12 -12.32 -18.19 23.76
C ILE A 12 -12.27 -18.27 22.23
N PHE A 13 -13.31 -17.78 21.55
CA PHE A 13 -13.28 -17.55 20.11
C PHE A 13 -12.54 -16.23 19.84
N ALA A 14 -11.25 -16.32 19.49
CA ALA A 14 -10.49 -15.17 19.00
C ALA A 14 -10.90 -14.88 17.55
N THR A 15 -11.72 -13.85 17.34
CA THR A 15 -11.97 -13.27 16.02
C THR A 15 -10.75 -12.44 15.62
N GLY A 16 -9.72 -13.10 15.07
CA GLY A 16 -8.59 -12.40 14.48
C GLY A 16 -9.02 -11.73 13.17
N SER A 17 -8.91 -10.41 13.08
CA SER A 17 -8.95 -9.70 11.80
C SER A 17 -7.84 -10.28 10.93
N ALA A 18 -8.18 -10.92 9.81
CA ALA A 18 -7.18 -11.38 8.86
C ALA A 18 -6.48 -10.14 8.27
N ALA A 19 -5.26 -9.86 8.74
CA ALA A 19 -4.41 -8.87 8.11
C ALA A 19 -4.17 -9.34 6.68
N ARG A 20 -4.66 -8.58 5.70
CA ARG A 20 -4.37 -8.86 4.29
C ARG A 20 -2.92 -8.47 4.04
N ALA A 21 -2.13 -9.41 3.53
CA ALA A 21 -0.77 -9.11 3.09
C ALA A 21 -0.81 -8.25 1.82
N GLN A 22 0.08 -7.26 1.72
CA GLN A 22 0.23 -6.43 0.53
C GLN A 22 0.68 -7.29 -0.66
N ASP A 23 0.13 -7.04 -1.84
CA ASP A 23 0.48 -7.71 -3.09
C ASP A 23 1.27 -6.75 -4.00
N ILE A 24 2.60 -6.85 -3.91
CA ILE A 24 3.53 -6.02 -4.70
C ILE A 24 3.32 -6.23 -6.21
N LEU A 25 2.94 -7.43 -6.66
CA LEU A 25 2.74 -7.71 -8.08
C LEU A 25 1.46 -7.05 -8.60
N HIS A 26 0.42 -7.02 -7.77
CA HIS A 26 -0.78 -6.24 -8.03
C HIS A 26 -0.46 -4.74 -8.09
N GLY A 27 0.26 -4.21 -7.09
CA GLY A 27 0.69 -2.81 -7.07
C GLY A 27 1.52 -2.40 -8.28
N ARG A 28 2.42 -3.28 -8.76
CA ARG A 28 3.19 -3.06 -9.98
C ARG A 28 2.30 -2.96 -11.23
N ARG A 29 1.30 -3.84 -11.38
CA ARG A 29 0.38 -3.75 -12.53
C ARG A 29 -0.41 -2.46 -12.49
N LEU A 30 -0.97 -2.12 -11.33
CA LEU A 30 -1.70 -0.88 -11.15
C LEU A 30 -0.83 0.34 -11.50
N ALA A 31 0.43 0.36 -11.04
CA ALA A 31 1.38 1.42 -11.37
C ALA A 31 1.61 1.55 -12.89
N LEU A 32 1.73 0.43 -13.60
CA LEU A 32 1.90 0.40 -15.04
C LEU A 32 0.64 0.86 -15.80
N GLU A 33 -0.54 0.50 -15.33
CA GLU A 33 -1.81 0.81 -15.99
C GLU A 33 -2.26 2.25 -15.76
N VAL A 34 -2.03 2.78 -14.56
CA VAL A 34 -2.60 4.06 -14.13
C VAL A 34 -1.51 5.11 -13.97
N CYS A 35 -0.50 4.83 -13.15
CA CYS A 35 0.50 5.82 -12.74
C CYS A 35 1.52 6.14 -13.85
N ALA A 36 1.79 5.19 -14.74
CA ALA A 36 2.77 5.30 -15.82
C ALA A 36 2.39 6.33 -16.90
N THR A 37 1.16 6.85 -16.88
CA THR A 37 0.76 7.97 -17.74
C THR A 37 1.58 9.22 -17.43
N CYS A 38 1.94 9.40 -16.15
CA CYS A 38 2.63 10.61 -15.69
C CYS A 38 4.01 10.31 -15.10
N HIS A 39 4.18 9.17 -14.42
CA HIS A 39 5.39 8.82 -13.68
C HIS A 39 6.25 7.79 -14.42
N ALA A 40 7.56 7.85 -14.18
CA ALA A 40 8.44 6.70 -14.36
C ALA A 40 8.22 5.70 -13.21
N VAL A 41 7.75 4.49 -13.52
CA VAL A 41 7.26 3.52 -12.51
C VAL A 41 8.08 2.24 -12.45
N LEU A 42 9.04 2.05 -13.35
CA LEU A 42 9.92 0.88 -13.36
C LEU A 42 11.32 1.25 -12.85
N ALA A 43 12.01 0.28 -12.26
CA ALA A 43 13.40 0.43 -11.85
C ALA A 43 14.30 0.87 -13.01
N GLY A 44 15.23 1.80 -12.73
CA GLY A 44 16.12 2.41 -13.70
C GLY A 44 15.47 3.44 -14.63
N GLN A 45 14.20 3.80 -14.43
CA GLN A 45 13.55 4.86 -15.19
C GLN A 45 13.80 6.22 -14.53
N ASN A 46 14.79 6.94 -15.05
CA ASN A 46 15.19 8.24 -14.51
C ASN A 46 14.34 9.42 -15.00
N ARG A 47 13.41 9.20 -15.95
CA ARG A 47 12.61 10.27 -16.58
C ARG A 47 11.16 9.86 -16.70
N SER A 48 10.30 10.63 -16.05
CA SER A 48 8.85 10.49 -16.12
C SER A 48 8.30 11.09 -17.43
N PRO A 49 7.14 10.59 -17.93
CA PRO A 49 6.42 11.21 -19.04
C PRO A 49 6.05 12.68 -18.80
N VAL A 50 5.66 13.02 -17.57
CA VAL A 50 5.50 14.41 -17.11
C VAL A 50 6.76 14.79 -16.35
N ALA A 51 7.45 15.86 -16.78
CA ALA A 51 8.78 16.20 -16.28
C ALA A 51 8.79 16.53 -14.78
N GLU A 52 7.71 17.10 -14.27
CA GLU A 52 7.53 17.47 -12.86
C GLU A 52 7.12 16.28 -11.97
N ALA A 53 6.72 15.16 -12.56
CA ALA A 53 6.33 13.96 -11.83
C ALA A 53 7.60 13.18 -11.42
N PRO A 54 7.86 12.93 -10.12
CA PRO A 54 9.03 12.15 -9.72
C PRO A 54 8.91 10.70 -10.20
N SER A 55 10.05 10.03 -10.46
CA SER A 55 10.04 8.58 -10.64
C SER A 55 9.67 7.90 -9.33
N PHE A 56 9.13 6.69 -9.39
CA PHE A 56 8.82 5.93 -8.20
C PHE A 56 10.07 5.64 -7.36
N GLU A 57 11.21 5.37 -7.99
CA GLU A 57 12.51 5.24 -7.29
C GLU A 57 12.87 6.53 -6.52
N ALA A 58 12.63 7.71 -7.10
CA ALA A 58 12.89 8.98 -6.40
C ALA A 58 11.91 9.23 -5.23
N VAL A 59 10.65 8.82 -5.39
CA VAL A 59 9.66 8.85 -4.29
C VAL A 59 10.11 7.93 -3.17
N ALA A 60 10.47 6.69 -3.50
CA ALA A 60 10.92 5.70 -2.54
C ALA A 60 12.17 6.19 -1.79
N ALA A 61 13.17 6.70 -2.51
CA ALA A 61 14.41 7.24 -1.93
C ALA A 61 14.24 8.54 -1.10
N THR A 62 13.03 9.07 -0.93
CA THR A 62 12.79 10.26 -0.11
C THR A 62 13.04 9.93 1.37
N PRO A 63 13.91 10.66 2.09
CA PRO A 63 14.19 10.37 3.49
C PRO A 63 12.92 10.37 4.37
N GLY A 64 12.67 9.25 5.04
CA GLY A 64 11.49 9.07 5.89
C GLY A 64 10.21 8.73 5.12
N MET A 65 10.31 8.36 3.83
CA MET A 65 9.19 7.80 3.09
C MET A 65 8.72 6.49 3.76
N THR A 66 7.41 6.33 3.89
CA THR A 66 6.79 5.16 4.53
C THR A 66 5.50 4.81 3.85
N ALA A 67 5.01 3.58 4.09
CA ALA A 67 3.70 3.15 3.59
C ALA A 67 2.57 4.05 4.11
N MET A 68 2.69 4.56 5.34
CA MET A 68 1.72 5.50 5.91
C MET A 68 1.76 6.86 5.22
N ALA A 69 2.94 7.40 4.93
CA ALA A 69 3.08 8.65 4.19
C ALA A 69 2.47 8.54 2.79
N LEU A 70 2.75 7.45 2.08
CA LEU A 70 2.16 7.17 0.76
C LEU A 70 0.65 6.98 0.83
N ASN A 71 0.13 6.27 1.85
CA ASN A 71 -1.30 6.10 2.04
C ASN A 71 -2.01 7.45 2.26
N VAL A 72 -1.50 8.28 3.17
CA VAL A 72 -2.06 9.62 3.42
C VAL A 72 -2.02 10.46 2.16
N TRP A 73 -0.91 10.43 1.42
CA TRP A 73 -0.76 11.18 0.19
C TRP A 73 -1.77 10.72 -0.88
N LEU A 74 -1.85 9.42 -1.17
CA LEU A 74 -2.70 8.83 -2.22
C LEU A 74 -4.21 8.91 -1.91
N THR A 75 -4.57 9.01 -0.63
CA THR A 75 -5.97 9.14 -0.19
C THR A 75 -6.40 10.59 0.03
N ALA A 76 -5.48 11.56 -0.09
CA ALA A 76 -5.81 12.97 0.08
C ALA A 76 -6.81 13.41 -0.99
N GLN A 77 -7.91 14.07 -0.58
CA GLN A 77 -8.98 14.49 -1.49
C GLN A 77 -8.52 15.50 -2.56
N SER A 78 -7.39 16.18 -2.33
CA SER A 78 -6.76 17.08 -3.28
C SER A 78 -5.32 16.66 -3.53
N HIS A 79 -5.03 16.21 -4.75
CA HIS A 79 -3.69 16.09 -5.28
C HIS A 79 -3.39 17.37 -6.08
N PRO A 80 -2.76 18.42 -5.52
CA PRO A 80 -2.57 19.68 -6.24
C PRO A 80 -1.74 19.52 -7.53
N THR A 81 -0.98 18.42 -7.65
CA THR A 81 -0.06 18.13 -8.76
C THR A 81 -0.44 16.87 -9.54
N MET A 82 -1.58 16.23 -9.24
CA MET A 82 -2.02 14.97 -9.88
C MET A 82 -3.54 14.96 -10.08
N PRO A 83 -4.09 14.28 -11.09
CA PRO A 83 -5.54 14.05 -11.18
C PRO A 83 -6.08 13.31 -9.95
N ASN A 84 -7.36 13.47 -9.66
CA ASN A 84 -8.01 12.71 -8.59
C ASN A 84 -8.24 11.26 -9.03
N ILE A 85 -7.30 10.37 -8.69
CA ILE A 85 -7.37 8.94 -8.95
C ILE A 85 -8.03 8.26 -7.75
N ILE A 86 -9.18 7.62 -7.97
CA ILE A 86 -9.88 6.91 -6.91
C ILE A 86 -9.35 5.48 -6.84
N LEU A 87 -8.55 5.21 -5.81
CA LEU A 87 -8.02 3.88 -5.50
C LEU A 87 -8.80 3.27 -4.34
N SER A 88 -9.00 1.95 -4.35
CA SER A 88 -9.49 1.26 -3.17
C SER A 88 -8.41 1.25 -2.06
N PRO A 89 -8.77 1.03 -0.78
CA PRO A 89 -7.78 0.93 0.28
C PRO A 89 -6.71 -0.13 0.00
N THR A 90 -7.09 -1.27 -0.58
CA THR A 90 -6.15 -2.33 -0.97
C THR A 90 -5.25 -1.91 -2.11
N ASP A 91 -5.76 -1.19 -3.11
CA ASP A 91 -4.94 -0.65 -4.21
C ASP A 91 -3.87 0.31 -3.69
N VAL A 92 -4.25 1.17 -2.73
CA VAL A 92 -3.32 2.10 -2.08
C VAL A 92 -2.22 1.34 -1.33
N GLU A 93 -2.60 0.31 -0.57
CA GLU A 93 -1.64 -0.54 0.14
C GLU A 93 -0.67 -1.23 -0.82
N ASP A 94 -1.18 -1.82 -1.89
CA ASP A 94 -0.40 -2.59 -2.86
C ASP A 94 0.54 -1.69 -3.69
N VAL A 95 0.06 -0.54 -4.18
CA VAL A 95 0.91 0.40 -4.93
C VAL A 95 1.95 1.06 -4.02
N SER A 96 1.62 1.33 -2.76
CA SER A 96 2.59 1.85 -1.79
C SER A 96 3.69 0.83 -1.52
N ALA A 97 3.33 -0.46 -1.35
CA ALA A 97 4.30 -1.54 -1.19
C ALA A 97 5.21 -1.66 -2.42
N TYR A 98 4.64 -1.52 -3.62
CA TYR A 98 5.43 -1.53 -4.85
C TYR A 98 6.39 -0.35 -4.93
N ILE A 99 5.95 0.88 -4.64
CA ILE A 99 6.83 2.07 -4.62
C ILE A 99 8.00 1.84 -3.67
N LEU A 100 7.75 1.41 -2.44
CA LEU A 100 8.81 1.18 -1.44
C LEU A 100 9.73 0.01 -1.79
N SER A 101 9.30 -0.92 -2.64
CA SER A 101 10.16 -2.01 -3.12
C SER A 101 11.22 -1.55 -4.14
N LEU A 102 11.16 -0.29 -4.57
CA LEU A 102 12.07 0.32 -5.55
C LEU A 102 13.16 1.20 -4.89
N GLU A 103 13.28 1.20 -3.56
CA GLU A 103 14.43 1.78 -2.86
C GLU A 103 15.75 1.08 -3.19
#